data_AF-A0A8J6XTZ3-F1
#
_entry.id   AF-A0A8J6XTZ3-F1
#
_cell.length_a   1.000
_cell.length_b   1.000
_cell.length_c   1.000
_cell.angle_alpha   90.00
_cell.angle_beta   90.00
_cell.angle_gamma   90.00
#
_symmetry.space_group_name_H-M   'P 1'
#
loop_
_entity.id
_entity.type
_entity.pdbx_description
1 polymer ?
#
loop_
_entity_poly.entity_id
_entity_poly.type
_entity_poly.pdbx_seq_one_letter_code
_entity_poly.pdbx_strand_id
1 'polypeptide(L)' 'MNNQTLIYKNIAQQPKAAVKEIVDKIIKSGQMSRQDHTLLTSTVLANGNSNEAERRLINQIFDYIQTGRLKLIDW' A
#
# COMPACT_ATOMS: atom_id res chain seq x y z
N MET A 1 11.03 -10.61 -16.90
CA MET A 1 10.81 -10.40 -15.45
C MET A 1 9.98 -9.14 -15.30
N ASN A 2 8.79 -9.22 -14.70
CA ASN A 2 7.84 -8.11 -14.66
C ASN A 2 8.24 -7.09 -13.60
N ASN A 3 8.23 -5.80 -13.97
CA ASN A 3 8.60 -4.68 -13.08
C ASN A 3 7.78 -4.65 -11.78
N GLN A 4 6.54 -5.13 -11.82
CA GLN A 4 5.67 -5.25 -10.64
C GLN A 4 6.24 -6.22 -9.60
N THR A 5 6.78 -7.37 -10.03
CA THR A 5 7.33 -8.40 -9.13
C THR A 5 8.60 -7.90 -8.43
N LEU A 6 9.38 -7.04 -9.08
CA LEU A 6 10.58 -6.42 -8.51
C LEU A 6 10.22 -5.36 -7.48
N ILE A 7 9.17 -4.56 -7.73
CA ILE A 7 8.65 -3.60 -6.76
C ILE A 7 8.30 -4.34 -5.48
N TYR A 8 7.40 -5.32 -5.53
CA TYR A 8 6.95 -6.07 -4.33
C TYR A 8 8.07 -6.76 -3.55
N LYS A 9 9.11 -7.26 -4.24
CA LYS A 9 10.26 -7.92 -3.62
C LYS A 9 11.22 -6.94 -2.92
N ASN A 10 11.36 -5.72 -3.44
CA ASN A 10 12.18 -4.67 -2.83
C ASN A 10 11.57 -4.15 -1.51
N ILE A 11 10.23 -4.15 -1.42
CA ILE A 11 9.46 -3.68 -0.24
C ILE A 11 9.71 -4.52 1.00
N ALA A 12 9.87 -5.83 0.81
CA ALA A 12 10.23 -6.75 1.89
C ALA A 12 11.62 -6.44 2.50
N GLN A 13 12.47 -5.70 1.79
CA GLN A 13 13.83 -5.35 2.21
C GLN A 13 13.97 -3.90 2.68
N GLN A 14 13.17 -2.95 2.15
CA GLN A 14 13.15 -1.55 2.57
C GLN A 14 11.72 -0.97 2.67
N PRO A 15 11.03 -1.19 3.81
CA PRO A 15 9.60 -0.87 3.95
C PRO A 15 9.27 0.63 3.87
N LYS A 16 10.19 1.51 4.29
CA LYS A 16 9.96 2.97 4.38
C LYS A 16 9.74 3.67 3.03
N ALA A 17 10.62 3.42 2.05
CA ALA A 17 10.51 4.04 0.73
C ALA A 17 9.36 3.42 -0.09
N ALA A 18 9.11 2.14 0.15
CA ALA A 18 8.19 1.33 -0.62
C ALA A 18 6.69 1.56 -0.31
N VAL A 19 6.33 1.94 0.92
CA VAL A 19 4.92 2.25 1.26
C VAL A 19 4.43 3.45 0.46
N LYS A 20 5.24 4.50 0.35
CA LYS A 20 4.87 5.71 -0.39
C LYS A 20 4.68 5.42 -1.88
N GLU A 21 5.54 4.61 -2.49
CA GLU A 21 5.40 4.24 -3.90
C GLU A 21 4.12 3.45 -4.20
N ILE A 22 3.73 2.54 -3.31
CA ILE A 22 2.46 1.80 -3.44
C ILE A 22 1.27 2.73 -3.27
N VAL A 23 1.28 3.58 -2.25
CA VAL A 23 0.20 4.55 -2.00
C VAL A 23 0.04 5.46 -3.22
N ASP A 24 1.14 5.97 -3.76
CA ASP A 24 1.12 6.80 -4.98
C ASP A 24 0.60 6.02 -6.19
N LYS A 25 0.96 4.73 -6.35
CA LYS A 25 0.41 3.85 -7.41
C LYS A 25 -1.09 3.65 -7.27
N ILE A 26 -1.57 3.36 -6.07
CA ILE A 26 -3.00 3.11 -5.77
C ILE A 26 -3.81 4.38 -6.02
N ILE A 27 -3.32 5.54 -5.55
CA ILE A 27 -3.98 6.83 -5.77
C ILE A 27 -4.02 7.16 -7.27
N LYS A 28 -2.90 6.98 -8.00
CA LYS A 28 -2.85 7.25 -9.45
C LYS A 28 -3.76 6.33 -10.26
N SER A 29 -3.83 5.05 -9.89
CA SER A 29 -4.68 4.09 -10.59
C SER A 29 -6.15 4.19 -10.20
N GLY A 30 -6.45 4.78 -9.03
CA GLY A 30 -7.79 4.79 -8.44
C GLY A 30 -8.31 3.40 -8.08
N GLN A 31 -7.41 2.41 -8.06
CA GLN A 31 -7.73 1.00 -7.88
C GLN A 31 -6.78 0.38 -6.85
N MET A 32 -7.31 -0.48 -6.01
CA MET A 32 -6.53 -1.29 -5.07
C MET A 32 -6.81 -2.76 -5.31
N SER A 33 -5.74 -3.53 -5.54
CA SER A 33 -5.81 -4.99 -5.60
C SER A 33 -5.70 -5.63 -4.21
N ARG A 34 -6.14 -6.88 -4.08
CA ARG A 34 -5.96 -7.68 -2.86
C ARG A 34 -4.49 -7.83 -2.44
N GLN A 35 -3.57 -7.86 -3.41
CA GLN A 35 -2.12 -7.90 -3.15
C GLN A 35 -1.63 -6.60 -2.52
N ASP A 36 -2.08 -5.45 -3.06
CA ASP A 36 -1.74 -4.14 -2.52
C ASP A 36 -2.28 -3.98 -1.09
N HIS A 37 -3.52 -4.42 -0.83
CA HIS A 37 -4.10 -4.44 0.51
C HIS A 37 -3.28 -5.29 1.50
N THR A 38 -2.99 -6.54 1.14
CA THR A 38 -2.25 -7.48 2.00
C THR A 38 -0.88 -6.93 2.38
N LEU A 39 -0.21 -6.27 1.43
CA LEU A 39 1.09 -5.68 1.66
C LEU A 39 1.04 -4.45 2.56
N LEU A 40 0.04 -3.56 2.38
CA LEU A 40 -0.16 -2.42 3.28
C LEU A 40 -0.43 -2.89 4.71
N THR A 41 -1.34 -3.85 4.90
CA THR A 41 -1.64 -4.42 6.22
C THR A 41 -0.42 -5.11 6.83
N SER A 42 0.31 -5.91 6.06
CA SER A 42 1.54 -6.57 6.52
C SER A 42 2.58 -5.55 6.96
N THR A 43 2.68 -4.41 6.29
CA THR A 43 3.66 -3.37 6.64
C THR A 43 3.27 -2.65 7.94
N VAL A 44 1.98 -2.38 8.15
CA VAL A 44 1.48 -1.84 9.44
C VAL A 44 1.77 -2.80 10.59
N LEU A 45 1.58 -4.10 10.38
CA LEU A 45 1.76 -5.12 11.41
C LEU A 45 3.24 -5.44 11.68
N ALA A 46 4.10 -5.43 10.66
CA ALA A 46 5.52 -5.76 10.80
C ALA A 46 6.33 -4.61 11.45
N ASN A 47 5.95 -3.37 11.19
CA ASN A 47 6.61 -2.20 11.78
C ASN A 47 6.04 -1.96 13.20
N GLY A 48 6.48 -2.74 14.20
CA GLY A 48 6.11 -2.54 15.62
C GLY A 48 6.47 -1.15 16.20
N ASN A 49 7.25 -0.37 15.45
CA ASN A 49 7.64 1.01 15.72
C ASN A 49 7.14 1.97 14.62
N SER A 50 5.94 1.70 14.07
CA SER A 50 5.50 2.32 12.81
C SER A 50 5.54 3.84 12.89
N ASN A 51 6.24 4.42 11.93
CA ASN A 51 6.32 5.84 11.70
C ASN A 51 4.89 6.38 11.51
N GLU A 52 4.46 7.33 12.34
CA GLU A 52 3.08 7.83 12.33
C GLU A 52 2.67 8.35 10.94
N ALA A 53 3.62 8.86 10.17
CA ALA A 53 3.43 9.27 8.78
C ALA A 53 3.00 8.11 7.86
N GLU A 54 3.56 6.91 8.02
CA GLU A 54 3.17 5.72 7.23
C GLU A 54 1.75 5.28 7.58
N ARG A 55 1.40 5.28 8.87
CA ARG A 55 0.04 4.96 9.32
C ARG A 55 -0.98 5.95 8.75
N ARG A 56 -0.65 7.24 8.72
CA ARG A 56 -1.53 8.27 8.13
C ARG A 56 -1.77 8.03 6.64
N LEU A 57 -0.72 7.69 5.87
CA LEU A 57 -0.87 7.37 4.44
C LEU A 57 -1.75 6.14 4.20
N ILE A 58 -1.59 5.13 5.05
CA ILE A 58 -2.38 3.89 4.95
C ILE A 58 -3.84 4.13 5.36
N ASN A 59 -4.07 4.90 6.42
CA ASN A 59 -5.42 5.30 6.82
C ASN A 59 -6.11 6.12 5.74
N GLN A 60 -5.40 7.05 5.08
CA GLN A 60 -5.94 7.83 3.97
C GLN A 60 -6.41 6.95 2.81
N ILE A 61 -5.70 5.86 2.51
CA ILE A 61 -6.11 4.89 1.50
C ILE A 61 -7.40 4.16 1.92
N PHE A 62 -7.51 3.76 3.19
CA PHE A 62 -8.73 3.14 3.72
C PHE A 62 -9.92 4.10 3.71
N ASP A 63 -9.71 5.37 4.02
CA ASP A 63 -10.73 6.41 3.93
C ASP A 63 -11.20 6.59 2.47
N TYR A 64 -10.28 6.51 1.50
CA TYR A 64 -10.64 6.58 0.09
C TYR A 64 -11.44 5.38 -0.39
N ILE A 65 -11.20 4.19 0.17
CA ILE A 65 -12.04 3.01 -0.09
C ILE A 65 -13.44 3.22 0.51
N GLN A 66 -13.53 3.64 1.78
CA GLN A 66 -14.82 3.87 2.45
C GLN A 66 -15.66 4.96 1.78
N THR A 67 -15.01 6.02 1.30
CA THR A 67 -15.67 7.12 0.59
C THR A 67 -15.96 6.81 -0.89
N GLY A 68 -15.61 5.61 -1.37
CA GLY A 68 -15.83 5.19 -2.76
C GLY A 68 -14.94 5.87 -3.79
N ARG A 69 -13.91 6.60 -3.36
CA ARG A 69 -12.89 7.25 -4.22
C ARG A 69 -11.89 6.25 -4.78
N LEU A 70 -11.79 5.07 -4.16
CA LEU A 70 -10.94 3.97 -4.57
C LEU A 70 -11.78 2.72 -4.83
N LYS A 71 -11.57 2.08 -5.98
CA LYS A 71 -12.23 0.82 -6.32
C LYS A 71 -11.37 -0.36 -5.88
N LEU A 72 -11.95 -1.29 -5.15
CA LEU A 72 -11.33 -2.58 -4.89
C LEU A 72 -11.47 -3.44 -6.15
N ILE A 73 -10.33 -3.90 -6.66
CA ILE A 73 -10.27 -4.84 -7.79
C ILE A 73 -9.77 -6.20 -7.27
N ASP A 74 -10.27 -7.28 -7.87
CA ASP A 74 -9.87 -8.66 -7.54
C ASP A 74 -10.05 -9.02 -6.04
N TRP A 75 -11.19 -8.62 -5.46
CA TRP A 75 -11.54 -8.84 -4.05
C TRP A 75 -12.34 -10.12 -3.82
#